data_AF-W6RJN3-F1
#
_entry.id   AF-W6RJN3-F1
#
_cell.length_a   1.000
_cell.length_b   1.000
_cell.length_c   1.000
_cell.angle_alpha   90.00
_cell.angle_beta   90.00
_cell.angle_gamma   90.00
#
_symmetry.space_group_name_H-M   'P 1'
#
loop_
_entity.id
_entity.type
_entity.pdbx_description
1 polymer ?
#
loop_
_entity_poly.entity_id
_entity_poly.type
_entity_poly.pdbx_seq_one_letter_code
_entity_poly.pdbx_strand_id
1 'polypeptide(L)'
;MREIDIEGLDEATLMALHGRIVERLHFLHQQKTAAALQEIKIGSGVVFEGPDGRTIRGIVIRRNRKTVTVHTDDEKHWNVSPSLLTLVGRHGLDGEASKDGRVVPFTKPGAR
;
A
#
# COMPACT_ATOMS: atom_id res chain seq x y z
N MET A 1 3.22 -30.66 2.05
CA MET A 1 2.00 -30.14 1.41
C MET A 1 0.93 -31.21 1.53
N ARG A 2 -0.34 -30.84 1.78
CA ARG A 2 -1.44 -31.79 1.63
C ARG A 2 -1.84 -31.77 0.16
N GLU A 3 -1.77 -32.91 -0.49
CA GLU A 3 -2.28 -33.08 -1.86
C GLU A 3 -3.81 -32.96 -1.82
N ILE A 4 -4.35 -32.18 -2.76
CA ILE A 4 -5.80 -32.12 -3.00
C ILE A 4 -6.00 -32.99 -4.22
N ASP A 5 -6.78 -34.08 -4.08
CA ASP A 5 -7.15 -34.92 -5.22
C ASP A 5 -8.20 -34.19 -6.07
N ILE A 6 -7.82 -33.88 -7.31
CA ILE A 6 -8.63 -33.14 -8.29
C ILE A 6 -9.23 -34.11 -9.32
N GLU A 7 -8.62 -35.27 -9.54
CA GLU A 7 -8.99 -36.20 -10.62
C GLU A 7 -10.34 -36.88 -10.36
N GLY A 8 -10.72 -37.03 -9.09
CA GLY A 8 -12.02 -37.58 -8.71
C GLY A 8 -13.19 -36.59 -8.72
N LEU A 9 -12.98 -35.32 -9.08
CA LEU A 9 -14.01 -34.28 -8.99
C LEU A 9 -14.74 -34.09 -10.33
N ASP A 10 -16.07 -34.00 -10.28
CA ASP A 10 -16.88 -33.61 -11.44
C ASP A 10 -16.76 -32.10 -11.73
N GLU A 11 -17.20 -31.69 -12.93
CA GLU A 11 -17.09 -30.30 -13.39
C GLU A 11 -17.78 -29.29 -12.44
N ALA A 12 -18.97 -29.66 -11.93
CA ALA A 12 -19.72 -28.80 -11.01
C ALA A 12 -18.96 -28.59 -9.69
N THR A 13 -18.35 -29.65 -9.16
CA THR A 13 -17.54 -29.59 -7.94
C THR A 13 -16.27 -28.81 -8.17
N LEU A 14 -15.62 -28.96 -9.33
CA LEU A 14 -14.45 -28.16 -9.71
C LEU A 14 -14.78 -26.67 -9.80
N MET A 15 -15.90 -26.31 -10.42
CA MET A 15 -16.35 -24.91 -10.49
C MET A 15 -16.64 -24.34 -9.10
N ALA A 16 -17.35 -25.08 -8.25
CA ALA A 16 -17.65 -24.65 -6.89
C ALA A 16 -16.38 -24.50 -6.05
N LEU A 17 -15.42 -25.43 -6.19
CA LEU A 17 -14.12 -25.37 -5.53
C LEU A 17 -13.32 -24.15 -6.01
N HIS A 18 -13.25 -23.92 -7.32
CA HIS A 18 -12.58 -22.75 -7.89
C HIS A 18 -13.16 -21.45 -7.32
N GLY A 19 -14.49 -21.31 -7.28
CA GLY A 19 -15.16 -20.14 -6.70
C GLY A 19 -14.74 -19.89 -5.24
N ARG A 20 -14.73 -20.94 -4.41
CA ARG A 20 -14.30 -20.85 -3.00
C ARG A 20 -12.81 -20.52 -2.86
N ILE A 21 -11.96 -21.05 -3.74
CA ILE A 21 -10.53 -20.74 -3.75
C ILE A 21 -10.32 -19.26 -4.07
N VAL A 22 -10.95 -18.76 -5.14
CA VAL A 22 -10.85 -17.35 -5.54
C VAL A 22 -11.35 -16.43 -4.43
N GLU A 23 -12.50 -16.74 -3.83
CA GLU A 23 -13.04 -15.98 -2.70
C GLU A 23 -12.07 -15.98 -1.51
N ARG A 24 -11.51 -17.14 -1.16
CA ARG A 24 -10.56 -17.26 -0.05
C ARG A 24 -9.28 -16.47 -0.32
N LEU A 25 -8.73 -16.54 -1.52
CA LEU A 25 -7.55 -15.78 -1.92
C LEU A 25 -7.83 -14.29 -1.88
N HIS A 26 -9.00 -13.86 -2.36
CA HIS A 26 -9.41 -12.47 -2.32
C HIS A 26 -9.52 -11.94 -0.89
N PHE A 27 -10.14 -12.71 0.00
CA PHE A 27 -10.24 -12.40 1.42
C PHE A 27 -8.85 -12.30 2.09
N LEU A 28 -7.96 -13.26 1.85
CA LEU A 28 -6.59 -13.22 2.38
C LEU A 28 -5.81 -12.00 1.87
N HIS A 29 -5.99 -11.63 0.60
CA HIS A 29 -5.38 -10.43 0.04
C HIS A 29 -5.92 -9.16 0.70
N GLN A 30 -7.24 -9.06 0.91
CA GLN A 30 -7.84 -7.94 1.63
C GLN A 30 -7.31 -7.82 3.06
N GLN A 31 -7.18 -8.94 3.78
CA GLN A 31 -6.63 -8.95 5.14
C GLN A 31 -5.19 -8.43 5.18
N LYS A 32 -4.32 -8.91 4.27
CA LYS A 32 -2.93 -8.44 4.16
C LYS A 32 -2.86 -6.95 3.86
N THR A 33 -3.69 -6.47 2.93
CA THR A 33 -3.76 -5.06 2.57
C THR A 33 -4.27 -4.20 3.73
N ALA A 34 -5.28 -4.67 4.46
CA ALA A 34 -5.81 -3.98 5.63
C ALA A 34 -4.78 -3.88 6.76
N ALA A 35 -4.02 -4.95 7.03
CA ALA A 35 -2.93 -4.94 8.00
C ALA A 35 -1.84 -3.94 7.62
N ALA A 36 -1.36 -3.97 6.37
CA ALA A 36 -0.36 -3.00 5.89
C ALA A 36 -0.86 -1.54 5.98
N LEU A 37 -2.15 -1.29 5.69
CA LEU A 37 -2.76 0.03 5.82
C LEU A 37 -2.91 0.53 7.25
N GLN A 38 -2.96 -0.36 8.26
CA GLN A 38 -3.02 0.04 9.66
C GLN A 38 -1.71 0.66 10.13
N GLU A 39 -0.58 0.15 9.64
CA GLU A 39 0.76 0.65 9.95
C GLU A 39 1.06 1.97 9.22
N ILE A 40 0.51 2.14 8.01
CA ILE A 40 0.73 3.32 7.18
C ILE A 40 -0.23 4.47 7.56
N LYS A 41 0.32 5.54 8.12
CA LYS A 41 -0.41 6.81 8.37
C LYS A 41 -0.09 7.86 7.31
N ILE A 42 -1.01 8.81 7.11
CA ILE A 42 -0.73 10.02 6.32
C ILE A 42 0.44 10.77 6.99
N GLY A 43 1.38 11.26 6.19
CA GLY A 43 2.63 11.87 6.65
C GLY A 43 3.76 10.89 6.93
N SER A 44 3.55 9.58 6.80
CA SER A 44 4.63 8.60 6.97
C SER A 44 5.59 8.62 5.78
N GLY A 45 6.89 8.58 6.04
CA GLY A 45 7.92 8.36 5.04
C GLY A 45 7.92 6.91 4.57
N VAL A 46 7.91 6.70 3.26
CA VAL A 46 7.83 5.37 2.64
C VAL A 46 8.85 5.23 1.51
N VAL A 47 9.28 3.99 1.30
CA VAL A 47 10.08 3.54 0.16
C VAL A 47 9.28 2.50 -0.61
N PHE A 48 9.36 2.54 -1.93
CA PHE A 48 8.84 1.49 -2.82
C PHE A 48 9.71 1.38 -4.07
N GLU A 49 9.56 0.28 -4.82
CA GLU A 49 10.19 0.12 -6.13
C GLU A 49 9.29 0.68 -7.23
N GLY A 50 9.84 1.56 -8.06
CA GLY A 50 9.19 2.07 -9.25
C GLY A 50 9.16 1.04 -10.39
N PRO A 51 8.44 1.32 -11.50
CA PRO A 51 8.34 0.44 -12.66
C PRO A 51 9.70 0.09 -13.27
N ASP A 52 10.66 1.01 -13.15
CA ASP A 52 12.01 0.89 -13.69
C ASP A 52 12.95 0.10 -12.75
N GLY A 53 12.43 -0.51 -11.68
CA GLY A 53 13.18 -1.21 -10.64
C GLY A 53 13.96 -0.28 -9.69
N ARG A 54 13.81 1.04 -9.84
CA ARG A 54 14.47 2.02 -8.98
C ARG A 54 13.73 2.20 -7.66
N THR A 55 14.47 2.26 -6.56
CA THR A 55 13.92 2.58 -5.25
C THR A 55 13.53 4.06 -5.18
N ILE A 56 12.26 4.35 -4.94
CA ILE A 56 11.68 5.68 -4.84
C ILE A 56 11.33 5.94 -3.38
N ARG A 57 11.68 7.14 -2.88
CA ARG A 57 11.34 7.63 -1.54
C ARG A 57 10.26 8.71 -1.65
N GLY A 58 9.34 8.73 -0.70
CA GLY A 58 8.32 9.77 -0.64
C GLY A 58 7.52 9.75 0.66
N ILE A 59 6.50 10.59 0.71
CA ILE A 59 5.62 10.78 1.86
C ILE A 59 4.20 10.40 1.47
N VAL A 60 3.51 9.68 2.34
CA VAL A 60 2.10 9.34 2.14
C VAL A 60 1.23 10.59 2.30
N ILE A 61 0.56 11.00 1.23
CA ILE A 61 -0.37 12.14 1.25
C ILE A 61 -1.84 11.73 1.31
N ARG A 62 -2.17 10.50 0.89
CA ARG A 62 -3.54 9.98 0.93
C ARG A 62 -3.57 8.47 1.10
N ARG A 63 -4.56 8.00 1.86
CA ARG A 63 -4.83 6.56 2.06
C ARG A 63 -6.22 6.21 1.54
N ASN A 64 -6.29 5.28 0.59
CA ASN A 64 -7.54 4.66 0.12
C ASN A 64 -7.67 3.23 0.70
N ARG A 65 -8.81 2.58 0.44
CA ARG A 65 -9.04 1.19 0.87
C ARG A 65 -8.10 0.16 0.26
N LYS A 66 -7.52 0.43 -0.92
CA LYS A 66 -6.65 -0.52 -1.67
C LYS A 66 -5.30 0.06 -2.09
N THR A 67 -5.13 1.38 -2.01
CA THR A 67 -3.96 2.08 -2.54
C THR A 67 -3.57 3.21 -1.60
N VAL A 68 -2.31 3.59 -1.68
CA VAL A 68 -1.76 4.76 -1.00
C VAL A 68 -1.21 5.70 -2.06
N THR A 69 -1.50 6.98 -1.93
CA THR A 69 -0.89 8.01 -2.77
C THR A 69 0.35 8.55 -2.07
N VAL A 70 1.48 8.42 -2.74
CA VAL A 70 2.79 8.87 -2.27
C VAL A 70 3.22 10.08 -3.09
N HIS A 71 3.64 11.15 -2.42
CA HIS A 71 4.29 12.31 -3.01
C HIS A 71 5.79 12.16 -2.85
N THR A 72 6.53 12.33 -3.95
CA THR A 72 7.99 12.22 -3.98
C THR A 72 8.60 13.60 -4.18
N ASP A 73 9.89 13.77 -3.87
CA ASP A 73 10.61 15.06 -3.99
C ASP A 73 10.57 15.63 -5.42
N ASP A 74 10.43 14.78 -6.44
CA ASP A 74 10.26 15.17 -7.85
C ASP A 74 8.85 15.74 -8.18
N GLU A 75 8.08 16.16 -7.18
CA GLU A 75 6.66 16.59 -7.26
C GLU A 75 5.68 15.57 -7.89
N LYS A 76 6.12 14.34 -8.14
CA LYS A 76 5.31 13.27 -8.72
C LYS A 76 4.42 12.58 -7.67
N HIS A 77 3.23 12.17 -8.12
CA HIS A 77 2.29 11.39 -7.34
C HIS A 77 2.23 9.94 -7.82
N TRP A 78 2.36 9.00 -6.89
CA TRP A 78 2.33 7.57 -7.16
C TRP A 78 1.19 6.90 -6.42
N ASN A 79 0.41 6.09 -7.12
CA ASN A 79 -0.58 5.20 -6.51
C ASN A 79 0.04 3.82 -6.34
N VAL A 80 0.36 3.45 -5.10
CA VAL A 80 1.10 2.22 -4.79
C VAL A 80 0.25 1.33 -3.88
N SER A 81 0.37 0.01 -4.05
CA SER A 81 -0.25 -0.93 -3.11
C SER A 81 0.39 -0.78 -1.72
N PRO A 82 -0.40 -0.77 -0.63
CA PRO A 82 0.12 -0.72 0.74
C PRO A 82 1.15 -1.81 1.04
N SER A 83 0.96 -2.99 0.43
CA SER A 83 1.84 -4.14 0.60
C SER A 83 3.22 -3.99 -0.07
N LEU A 84 3.38 -3.02 -0.96
CA LEU A 84 4.64 -2.73 -1.66
C LEU A 84 5.40 -1.55 -1.03
N LEU A 85 4.84 -0.94 0.02
CA LEU A 85 5.47 0.16 0.73
C LEU A 85 6.23 -0.37 1.93
N THR A 86 7.46 0.12 2.07
CA THR A 86 8.27 -0.08 3.27
C THR A 86 8.34 1.25 4.03
N LEU A 87 7.97 1.25 5.31
CA LEU A 87 8.06 2.44 6.15
C LEU A 87 9.52 2.78 6.46
N VAL A 88 9.89 4.05 6.30
CA VAL A 88 11.24 4.55 6.53
C VAL A 88 11.24 5.32 7.86
N GLY A 89 11.44 4.59 8.96
CA GLY A 89 11.49 5.16 10.31
C GLY A 89 10.13 5.42 10.97
N ARG A 90 10.15 5.66 12.30
CA ARG A 90 8.95 6.01 13.08
C ARG A 90 8.38 7.31 12.54
N HIS A 91 7.05 7.38 12.49
CA HIS A 91 6.26 8.50 11.97
C HIS A 91 6.96 9.85 12.12
N GLY A 92 7.04 10.64 11.04
CA GLY A 92 7.56 12.02 11.11
C GLY A 92 6.75 12.96 12.02
N LEU A 93 5.66 12.48 12.63
CA LEU A 93 4.88 13.15 13.66
C LEU A 93 5.24 12.69 15.09
N ASP A 94 5.99 11.59 15.24
CA ASP A 94 6.41 11.00 16.52
C ASP A 94 7.92 11.24 16.79
N GLY A 95 8.63 11.92 15.89
CA GLY A 95 10.01 12.37 16.08
C GLY A 95 10.05 13.85 16.42
N GLU A 96 10.79 14.22 17.46
CA GLU A 96 10.99 15.58 17.95
C GLU A 96 11.05 16.61 16.82
N ALA A 97 10.30 17.71 17.02
CA ALA A 97 10.37 18.91 16.20
C ALA A 97 11.83 19.16 15.77
N SER A 98 12.09 19.03 14.47
CA SER A 98 13.36 19.45 13.88
C SER A 98 13.66 20.84 14.43
N LYS A 99 14.78 20.98 15.16
CA LYS A 99 15.17 22.23 15.81
C LYS A 99 15.45 23.37 14.83
N ASP A 100 15.40 23.10 13.52
CA ASP A 100 15.21 24.12 12.50
C ASP A 100 13.72 24.26 12.21
N GLY A 101 13.08 25.27 12.81
CA GLY A 101 11.68 25.64 12.61
C GLY A 101 11.34 26.11 11.18
N ARG A 102 11.82 25.40 10.15
CA ARG A 102 11.55 25.69 8.75
C ARG A 102 10.28 24.97 8.33
N VAL A 103 9.17 25.61 8.64
CA VAL A 103 7.86 25.26 8.11
C VAL A 103 7.88 25.52 6.60
N VAL A 104 7.82 24.48 5.77
CA VAL A 104 7.63 24.64 4.32
C VAL A 104 6.18 25.06 4.07
N PRO A 105 5.93 26.26 3.52
CA PRO A 105 4.58 26.74 3.29
C PRO A 105 3.95 25.96 2.13
N PHE A 106 2.80 25.34 2.39
CA PHE A 106 1.95 24.78 1.35
C PHE A 106 1.21 25.93 0.66
N THR A 107 1.69 26.39 -0.49
CA THR A 107 1.00 27.42 -1.27
C THR A 107 -0.28 26.83 -1.85
N LYS A 108 -1.45 27.32 -1.40
CA LYS A 108 -2.74 26.99 -2.00
C LYS A 108 -2.69 27.35 -3.50
N PRO A 109 -2.99 26.43 -4.42
CA PRO A 109 -3.15 26.79 -5.82
C PRO A 109 -4.33 27.77 -5.95
N GLY A 110 -4.07 28.91 -6.58
CA GLY A 110 -5.03 30.00 -6.73
C GLY A 110 -6.30 29.53 -7.43
N ALA A 111 -7.45 29.87 -6.85
CA ALA A 111 -8.74 29.71 -7.50
C ALA A 111 -8.78 30.59 -8.75
N ARG A 112 -9.09 29.99 -9.90
CA ARG A 112 -9.47 30.68 -11.13
C ARG A 112 -10.97 30.58 -11.30
#